data_AF-A0A9R1XS72-F1
#
_entry.id   AF-A0A9R1XS72-F1
#
_cell.length_a   1.000
_cell.length_b   1.000
_cell.length_c   1.000
_cell.angle_alpha   90.00
_cell.angle_beta   90.00
_cell.angle_gamma   90.00
#
_symmetry.space_group_name_H-M   'P 1'
#
loop_
_entity.id
_entity.type
_entity.pdbx_description
1 polymer ?
#
loop_
_entity_poly.entity_id
_entity_poly.type
_entity_poly.pdbx_seq_one_letter_code
_entity_poly.pdbx_strand_id
1 'polypeptide(L)'
;MGSAIPFNCVNNPELHGMIQMIGEYERGLKSPSFHEIRVPLLKKEVDYTKLQEGVEENGFTLMSDGWSDINNRSICNFLVNSPKGTIFLASTDTSNIIKTKKHVFAMLDEFVEMIGEENIVQVVTDNATNYKATGEMLMQKRKKLFWTPCVVHCIDLVLEDFEKKIEEHKVTIEKGRKITSFIYNMSRLICLLKEFTQRKELLRPVATQFAIAYLTLGRLHELKGCNARRSGRSNLN
;
A
#
# COMPACT_ATOMS: atom_id res chain seq x y z
N MET A 1 -1.08 7.33 11.20
CA MET A 1 -1.37 6.02 10.56
C MET A 1 -2.81 5.64 10.87
N GLY A 2 -3.67 5.53 9.86
CA GLY A 2 -5.05 5.06 10.04
C GLY A 2 -5.13 3.54 10.08
N SER A 3 -6.08 2.98 10.83
CA SER A 3 -6.22 1.53 11.09
C SER A 3 -6.69 0.69 9.89
N ALA A 4 -6.72 1.24 8.67
CA ALA A 4 -7.16 0.59 7.43
C ALA A 4 -8.52 -0.13 7.53
N ILE A 5 -9.46 0.44 8.30
CA ILE A 5 -10.78 -0.14 8.55
C ILE A 5 -11.73 0.24 7.40
N PRO A 6 -12.41 -0.73 6.75
CA PRO A 6 -13.39 -0.43 5.71
C PRO A 6 -14.57 0.38 6.26
N PHE A 7 -15.10 1.35 5.50
CA PHE A 7 -16.29 2.13 5.90
C PHE A 7 -17.51 1.28 6.26
N ASN A 8 -17.59 0.05 5.75
CA ASN A 8 -18.67 -0.87 6.07
C ASN A 8 -18.66 -1.33 7.54
N CYS A 9 -17.58 -1.08 8.30
CA CYS A 9 -17.52 -1.35 9.74
C CYS A 9 -18.62 -0.62 10.53
N VAL A 10 -19.14 0.46 9.97
CA VAL A 10 -20.20 1.30 10.54
C VAL A 10 -21.53 0.54 10.65
N ASN A 11 -21.72 -0.46 9.80
CA ASN A 11 -22.88 -1.33 9.83
C ASN A 11 -22.72 -2.49 10.84
N ASN A 12 -21.61 -2.55 11.60
CA ASN A 12 -21.42 -3.56 12.64
C ASN A 12 -22.29 -3.21 13.88
N PRO A 13 -23.19 -4.11 14.32
CA PRO A 13 -24.00 -3.89 15.52
C PRO A 13 -23.18 -3.62 16.78
N GLU A 14 -21.98 -4.19 16.92
CA GLU A 14 -21.11 -3.96 18.07
C GLU A 14 -20.59 -2.53 18.12
N LEU A 15 -20.29 -1.94 16.96
CA LEU A 15 -19.89 -0.53 16.87
C LEU A 15 -21.05 0.38 17.27
N HIS A 16 -22.27 0.03 16.86
CA HIS A 16 -23.46 0.77 17.24
C HIS A 16 -23.69 0.72 18.77
N GLY A 17 -23.59 -0.48 19.36
CA GLY A 17 -23.68 -0.66 20.81
C GLY A 17 -22.60 0.13 21.56
N MET A 18 -21.36 0.10 21.07
CA MET A 18 -20.26 0.89 21.64
C MET A 18 -20.56 2.39 21.60
N ILE A 19 -21.00 2.94 20.47
CA ILE A 19 -21.32 4.37 20.34
C ILE A 19 -22.50 4.75 21.24
N GLN A 20 -23.51 3.89 21.37
CA GLN A 20 -24.64 4.11 22.26
C GLN A 20 -24.17 4.21 23.73
N MET A 21 -23.29 3.32 24.18
CA MET A 21 -22.70 3.39 25.53
C MET A 21 -21.90 4.67 25.75
N ILE A 22 -21.17 5.16 24.74
CA ILE A 22 -20.48 6.46 24.81
C ILE A 22 -21.52 7.60 24.94
N GLY A 23 -22.60 7.53 24.16
CA GLY A 23 -23.69 8.50 24.17
C GLY A 23 -24.55 8.51 25.45
N GLU A 24 -24.41 7.50 26.32
CA GLU A 24 -24.98 7.53 27.68
C GLU A 24 -24.20 8.49 28.60
N TYR A 25 -22.89 8.67 28.36
CA TYR A 25 -22.05 9.64 29.06
C TYR A 25 -22.13 11.05 28.44
N GLU A 26 -22.24 11.15 27.11
CA GLU A 26 -22.50 12.40 26.39
C GLU A 26 -23.87 12.34 25.71
N ARG A 27 -24.88 12.96 26.34
CA ARG A 27 -26.28 12.92 25.84
C ARG A 27 -26.37 13.31 24.35
N GLY A 28 -26.70 12.34 23.51
CA GLY A 28 -27.14 12.57 22.13
C GLY A 28 -26.15 12.18 21.03
N LEU A 29 -25.03 11.51 21.35
CA LEU A 29 -24.12 11.01 20.31
C LEU A 29 -24.80 9.90 19.47
N LYS A 30 -25.15 10.22 18.22
CA LYS A 30 -25.68 9.24 17.27
C LYS A 30 -24.55 8.61 16.48
N SER A 31 -24.64 7.28 16.28
CA SER A 31 -23.76 6.58 15.35
C SER A 31 -23.94 7.16 13.95
N PRO A 32 -22.84 7.56 13.28
CA PRO A 32 -22.92 8.05 11.91
C PRO A 32 -23.36 6.93 10.98
N SER A 33 -24.14 7.27 9.96
CA SER A 33 -24.52 6.34 8.91
C SER A 33 -23.36 6.04 7.96
N PHE A 34 -23.48 4.93 7.22
CA PHE A 34 -22.56 4.60 6.13
C PHE A 34 -22.44 5.75 5.10
N HIS A 35 -23.53 6.46 4.83
CA HIS A 35 -23.49 7.62 3.93
C HIS A 35 -22.70 8.78 4.54
N GLU A 36 -22.95 9.11 5.82
CA GLU A 36 -22.26 10.20 6.50
C GLU A 36 -20.75 9.98 6.55
N ILE A 37 -20.32 8.74 6.79
CA ILE A 37 -18.88 8.41 6.81
C ILE A 37 -18.27 8.51 5.42
N ARG A 38 -18.88 7.92 4.39
CA ARG A 38 -18.26 7.87 3.05
C ARG A 38 -18.31 9.19 2.27
N VAL A 39 -19.12 10.16 2.69
CA VAL A 39 -19.28 11.45 1.98
C VAL A 39 -18.95 12.66 2.86
N PRO A 40 -19.84 13.18 3.74
CA PRO A 40 -19.57 14.44 4.42
C PRO A 40 -18.44 14.36 5.45
N LEU A 41 -18.33 13.27 6.22
CA LEU A 41 -17.25 13.12 7.21
C LEU A 41 -15.91 12.86 6.53
N LEU A 42 -15.89 12.03 5.47
CA LEU A 42 -14.69 11.88 4.65
C LEU A 42 -14.22 13.21 4.07
N LYS A 43 -15.13 14.04 3.53
CA LYS A 43 -14.78 15.36 3.01
C LYS A 43 -14.22 16.27 4.11
N LYS A 44 -14.84 16.30 5.29
CA LYS A 44 -14.34 17.07 6.44
C LYS A 44 -12.95 16.62 6.89
N GLU A 45 -12.71 15.31 6.93
CA GLU A 45 -11.41 14.76 7.29
C GLU A 45 -10.35 15.12 6.24
N VAL A 46 -10.69 14.98 4.96
CA VAL A 46 -9.81 15.42 3.85
C VAL A 46 -9.49 16.90 4.00
N ASP A 47 -10.48 17.75 4.25
CA ASP A 47 -10.28 19.19 4.47
C ASP A 47 -9.42 19.48 5.70
N TYR A 48 -9.57 18.71 6.78
CA TYR A 48 -8.73 18.82 7.98
C TYR A 48 -7.27 18.41 7.72
N THR A 49 -7.07 17.40 6.86
CA THR A 49 -5.73 16.91 6.48
C THR A 49 -5.06 17.70 5.37
N LYS A 50 -5.75 18.65 4.72
CA LYS A 50 -5.12 19.57 3.78
C LYS A 50 -3.94 20.25 4.46
N LEU A 51 -2.87 20.47 3.70
CA LEU A 51 -1.66 21.14 4.17
C LEU A 51 -2.07 22.36 4.99
N GLN A 52 -1.81 22.35 6.31
CA GLN A 52 -1.85 23.60 7.04
C GLN A 52 -0.76 24.46 6.40
N GLU A 53 -1.19 25.56 5.78
CA GLU A 53 -0.34 26.48 5.04
C GLU A 53 0.91 26.80 5.88
N GLY A 54 2.04 26.24 5.48
CA GLY A 54 3.24 26.27 6.27
C GLY A 54 4.41 25.83 5.42
N VAL A 55 5.35 26.76 5.21
CA VAL A 55 6.66 26.46 4.68
C VAL A 55 7.33 25.49 5.67
N GLU A 56 7.70 24.31 5.20
CA GLU A 56 8.51 23.40 6.00
C GLU A 56 9.97 23.84 5.90
N GLU A 57 10.62 24.06 7.04
CA GLU A 57 12.01 24.53 7.10
C GLU A 57 12.98 23.62 6.32
N ASN A 58 12.70 22.32 6.32
CA ASN A 58 13.49 21.30 5.61
C ASN A 58 12.92 20.92 4.23
N GLY A 59 11.83 21.58 3.80
CA GLY A 59 11.07 21.26 2.61
C GLY A 59 10.38 19.88 2.64
N PHE A 60 9.70 19.57 1.55
CA PHE A 60 8.89 18.37 1.35
C PHE A 60 9.52 17.43 0.32
N THR A 61 9.25 16.14 0.50
CA THR A 61 9.39 15.12 -0.54
C THR A 61 8.02 14.88 -1.17
N LEU A 62 7.83 15.24 -2.44
CA LEU A 62 6.65 14.88 -3.21
C LEU A 62 6.77 13.42 -3.65
N MET A 63 5.76 12.60 -3.37
CA MET A 63 5.72 11.19 -3.68
C MET A 63 4.53 10.89 -4.59
N SER A 64 4.76 10.08 -5.62
CA SER A 64 3.74 9.59 -6.52
C SER A 64 3.75 8.06 -6.56
N ASP A 65 2.59 7.46 -6.33
CA ASP A 65 2.39 6.02 -6.38
C ASP A 65 1.22 5.65 -7.29
N GLY A 66 1.52 4.92 -8.35
CA GLY A 66 0.56 4.50 -9.35
C GLY A 66 0.21 3.03 -9.21
N TRP A 67 -1.07 2.71 -9.17
CA TRP A 67 -1.54 1.33 -9.24
C TRP A 67 -2.59 1.16 -10.34
N SER A 68 -2.64 -0.04 -10.91
CA SER A 68 -3.63 -0.43 -11.91
C SER A 68 -4.37 -1.67 -11.42
N ASP A 69 -5.69 -1.66 -11.51
CA ASP A 69 -6.53 -2.81 -11.20
C ASP A 69 -6.60 -3.80 -12.37
N ILE A 70 -7.22 -4.95 -12.13
CA ILE A 70 -7.41 -6.00 -13.14
C ILE A 70 -8.34 -5.60 -14.29
N ASN A 71 -9.11 -4.52 -14.12
CA ASN A 71 -10.01 -3.96 -15.13
C ASN A 71 -9.36 -2.79 -15.88
N ASN A 72 -8.03 -2.64 -15.80
CA ASN A 72 -7.24 -1.54 -16.35
C ASN A 72 -7.60 -0.14 -15.83
N ARG A 73 -8.30 -0.05 -14.70
CA ARG A 73 -8.45 1.24 -14.01
C ARG A 73 -7.12 1.58 -13.38
N SER A 74 -6.59 2.74 -13.70
CA SER A 74 -5.32 3.23 -13.18
C SER A 74 -5.58 4.42 -12.29
N ILE A 75 -4.99 4.42 -11.09
CA ILE A 75 -5.07 5.52 -10.14
C ILE A 75 -3.66 5.90 -9.76
N CYS A 76 -3.40 7.21 -9.69
CA CYS A 76 -2.15 7.76 -9.23
C CYS A 76 -2.40 8.59 -7.97
N ASN A 77 -1.73 8.23 -6.89
CA ASN A 77 -1.79 8.93 -5.62
C ASN A 77 -0.61 9.89 -5.48
N PHE A 78 -0.88 11.08 -4.95
CA PHE A 78 0.12 12.11 -4.68
C PHE A 78 0.13 12.41 -3.19
N LEU A 79 1.32 12.36 -2.60
CA LEU A 79 1.55 12.63 -1.18
C LEU A 79 2.75 13.53 -1.02
N VAL A 80 2.80 14.28 0.07
CA VAL A 80 4.03 14.97 0.50
C VAL A 80 4.47 14.44 1.84
N ASN A 81 5.77 14.24 1.99
CA ASN A 81 6.37 13.78 3.23
C ASN A 81 7.31 14.83 3.79
N SER A 82 7.27 15.00 5.11
CA SER A 82 8.17 15.84 5.91
C SER A 82 8.52 15.12 7.21
N PRO A 83 9.48 15.62 8.02
CA PRO A 83 9.73 15.11 9.36
C PRO A 83 8.49 15.14 10.28
N LYS A 84 7.52 16.03 10.01
CA LYS A 84 6.26 16.11 10.76
C LYS A 84 5.24 15.05 10.36
N GLY A 85 5.44 14.40 9.21
CA GLY A 85 4.59 13.33 8.73
C GLY A 85 4.30 13.43 7.23
N THR A 86 3.44 12.51 6.78
CA THR A 86 2.98 12.39 5.40
C THR A 86 1.56 12.95 5.27
N ILE A 87 1.35 13.80 4.28
CA ILE A 87 0.05 14.39 3.93
C ILE A 87 -0.36 13.88 2.55
N PHE A 88 -1.61 13.46 2.45
CA PHE A 88 -2.21 13.09 1.17
C PHE A 88 -2.68 14.35 0.43
N LEU A 89 -2.24 14.52 -0.81
CA LEU A 89 -2.62 15.67 -1.63
C LEU A 89 -3.82 15.35 -2.51
N ALA A 90 -3.72 14.28 -3.30
CA ALA A 90 -4.72 13.94 -4.29
C ALA A 90 -4.61 12.48 -4.73
N SER A 91 -5.71 11.98 -5.28
CA SER A 91 -5.75 10.72 -6.02
C SER A 91 -6.43 10.99 -7.35
N THR A 92 -5.72 10.73 -8.44
CA THR A 92 -6.14 11.05 -9.80
C THR A 92 -6.42 9.77 -10.56
N ASP A 93 -7.60 9.70 -11.17
CA ASP A 93 -7.90 8.64 -12.14
C ASP A 93 -7.09 8.86 -13.41
N THR A 94 -6.19 7.92 -13.69
CA THR A 94 -5.30 7.90 -14.85
C THR A 94 -5.68 6.81 -15.85
N SER A 95 -6.85 6.19 -15.73
CA SER A 95 -7.32 5.11 -16.60
C SER A 95 -7.44 5.53 -18.06
N ASN A 96 -7.95 6.74 -18.30
CA ASN A 96 -8.12 7.32 -19.64
C ASN A 96 -6.90 8.10 -20.10
N ILE A 97 -5.89 8.23 -19.24
CA ILE A 97 -4.68 8.95 -19.54
C ILE A 97 -3.70 7.96 -20.15
N ILE A 98 -3.34 8.18 -21.41
CA ILE A 98 -2.19 7.50 -21.98
C ILE A 98 -1.00 7.90 -21.10
N LYS A 99 -0.41 6.94 -20.39
CA LYS A 99 0.74 7.11 -19.46
C LYS A 99 2.03 7.49 -20.21
N THR A 100 1.95 8.51 -21.08
CA THR A 100 3.10 9.09 -21.76
C THR A 100 3.90 9.91 -20.75
N LYS A 101 5.22 9.91 -20.92
CA LYS A 101 6.13 10.74 -20.10
C LYS A 101 5.70 12.22 -20.01
N LYS A 102 5.12 12.79 -21.08
CA LYS A 102 4.67 14.19 -21.10
C LYS A 102 3.49 14.44 -20.15
N HIS A 103 2.55 13.51 -20.06
CA HIS A 103 1.37 13.69 -19.24
C HIS A 103 1.69 13.50 -17.76
N VAL A 104 2.52 12.50 -17.44
CA VAL A 104 3.03 12.29 -16.07
C VAL A 104 3.88 13.49 -15.64
N PHE A 105 4.70 14.04 -16.54
CA PHE A 105 5.46 15.27 -16.29
C PHE A 105 4.56 16.45 -15.95
N ALA A 106 3.56 16.73 -16.80
CA ALA A 106 2.64 17.85 -16.57
C ALA A 106 1.92 17.73 -15.21
N MET A 107 1.49 16.52 -14.84
CA MET A 107 0.83 16.26 -13.57
C MET A 107 1.76 16.50 -12.37
N LEU A 108 2.98 15.97 -12.40
CA LEU A 108 3.95 16.19 -11.31
C LEU A 108 4.36 17.66 -11.21
N ASP A 109 4.56 18.31 -12.36
CA ASP A 109 4.94 19.71 -12.44
C ASP A 109 3.86 20.63 -11.89
N GLU A 110 2.57 20.35 -12.14
CA GLU A 110 1.43 21.05 -11.54
C GLU A 110 1.44 20.96 -10.01
N PHE A 111 1.70 19.77 -9.44
CA PHE A 111 1.85 19.63 -7.99
C PHE A 111 3.05 20.40 -7.45
N VAL A 112 4.17 20.45 -8.18
CA VAL A 112 5.33 21.26 -7.80
C VAL A 112 4.99 22.76 -7.81
N GLU A 113 4.22 23.25 -8.79
CA GLU A 113 3.74 24.64 -8.83
C GLU A 113 2.78 24.95 -7.68
N MET A 114 1.86 24.03 -7.39
CA MET A 114 0.86 24.17 -6.32
C MET A 114 1.51 24.29 -4.94
N ILE A 115 2.57 23.51 -4.68
CA ILE A 115 3.27 23.50 -3.38
C ILE A 115 4.31 24.62 -3.29
N GLY A 116 4.85 25.07 -4.42
CA GLY A 116 6.00 25.96 -4.50
C GLY A 116 7.30 25.17 -4.60
N GLU A 117 8.13 25.50 -5.60
CA GLU A 117 9.40 24.80 -5.86
C GLU A 117 10.40 24.96 -4.71
N GLU A 118 10.39 26.11 -4.05
CA GLU A 118 11.19 26.40 -2.87
C GLU A 118 10.86 25.51 -1.67
N ASN A 119 9.66 24.93 -1.66
CA ASN A 119 9.20 24.05 -0.58
C ASN A 119 9.45 22.57 -0.91
N ILE A 120 9.92 22.22 -2.11
CA ILE A 120 10.16 20.83 -2.51
C ILE A 120 11.65 20.58 -2.67
N VAL A 121 12.16 19.62 -1.90
CA VAL A 121 13.55 19.17 -2.00
C VAL A 121 13.67 18.00 -2.98
N GLN A 122 12.68 17.11 -2.98
CA GLN A 122 12.77 15.83 -3.67
C GLN A 122 11.43 15.40 -4.27
N VAL A 123 11.50 14.73 -5.42
CA VAL A 123 10.36 13.99 -5.99
C VAL A 123 10.70 12.50 -6.08
N VAL A 124 9.81 11.66 -5.55
CA VAL A 124 9.92 10.19 -5.55
C VAL A 124 8.77 9.61 -6.37
N THR A 125 9.09 8.77 -7.35
CA THR A 125 8.09 8.08 -8.18
C THR A 125 8.46 6.61 -8.33
N ASP A 126 7.59 5.80 -8.94
CA ASP A 126 7.98 4.46 -9.39
C ASP A 126 9.16 4.51 -10.40
N ASN A 127 9.82 3.35 -10.59
CA ASN A 127 10.97 3.22 -11.49
C ASN A 127 10.59 2.75 -12.90
N ALA A 128 9.31 2.79 -13.27
CA ALA A 128 8.92 2.42 -14.62
C ALA A 128 9.51 3.42 -15.63
N THR A 129 9.77 2.96 -16.85
CA THR A 129 10.49 3.73 -17.89
C THR A 129 9.92 5.14 -18.11
N ASN A 130 8.59 5.27 -18.06
CA ASN A 130 7.91 6.56 -18.25
C ASN A 130 8.17 7.52 -17.09
N TYR A 131 8.22 7.02 -15.85
CA TYR A 131 8.47 7.83 -14.67
C TYR A 131 9.93 8.22 -14.54
N LYS A 132 10.87 7.34 -14.91
CA LYS A 132 12.29 7.70 -15.01
C LYS A 132 12.52 8.86 -15.97
N ALA A 133 12.00 8.74 -17.20
CA ALA A 133 12.11 9.82 -18.19
C ALA A 133 11.44 11.11 -17.71
N THR A 134 10.33 10.99 -16.99
CA THR A 134 9.63 12.14 -16.40
C THR A 134 10.46 12.81 -15.30
N GLY A 135 11.09 12.03 -14.41
CA GLY A 135 11.97 12.53 -13.38
C GLY A 135 13.18 13.29 -13.94
N GLU A 136 13.77 12.76 -15.02
CA GLU A 136 14.84 13.43 -15.76
C GLU A 136 14.37 14.77 -16.36
N MET A 137 13.17 14.81 -16.96
CA MET A 137 12.58 16.06 -17.46
C MET A 137 12.31 17.06 -16.33
N LEU A 138 11.88 16.59 -15.16
CA LEU A 138 11.62 17.43 -13.99
C LEU A 138 12.91 18.08 -13.47
N MET A 139 13.99 17.32 -13.33
CA MET A 139 15.31 17.86 -12.95
C MET A 139 15.91 18.78 -14.03
N GLN A 140 15.52 18.61 -15.30
CA GLN A 140 15.90 19.54 -16.36
C GLN A 140 15.21 20.89 -16.21
N LYS A 141 13.90 20.91 -15.93
CA LYS A 141 13.11 22.15 -15.72
C LYS A 141 13.43 22.82 -14.38
N ARG A 142 13.50 22.03 -13.30
CA ARG A 142 13.54 22.48 -11.90
C ARG A 142 14.92 22.19 -11.32
N LYS A 143 15.79 23.21 -11.24
CA LYS A 143 17.20 23.03 -10.82
C LYS A 143 17.40 22.92 -9.31
N LYS A 144 16.37 23.25 -8.52
CA LYS A 144 16.44 23.27 -7.06
C LYS A 144 15.98 21.98 -6.39
N LEU A 145 15.36 21.07 -7.16
CA LEU A 145 14.91 19.77 -6.67
C LEU A 145 15.62 18.63 -7.41
N PHE A 146 15.58 17.44 -6.82
CA PHE A 146 16.07 16.22 -7.46
C PHE A 146 15.00 15.13 -7.48
N TRP A 147 15.09 14.26 -8.48
CA TRP A 147 14.23 13.09 -8.60
C TRP A 147 14.98 11.83 -8.17
N THR A 148 14.27 10.92 -7.49
CA THR A 148 14.79 9.59 -7.16
C THR A 148 13.72 8.51 -7.39
N PRO A 149 14.10 7.31 -7.84
CA PRO A 149 13.17 6.19 -7.90
C PRO A 149 12.79 5.69 -6.51
N CYS A 150 11.60 5.13 -6.39
CA CYS A 150 11.09 4.53 -5.15
C CYS A 150 11.93 3.32 -4.74
N VAL A 151 12.51 3.37 -3.54
CA VAL A 151 13.36 2.29 -2.99
C VAL A 151 12.60 0.96 -2.87
N VAL A 152 11.33 0.99 -2.46
CA VAL A 152 10.50 -0.22 -2.33
C VAL A 152 10.38 -0.92 -3.69
N HIS A 153 10.13 -0.15 -4.74
CA HIS A 153 10.04 -0.67 -6.09
C HIS A 153 11.41 -1.15 -6.61
N CYS A 154 12.50 -0.45 -6.29
CA CYS A 154 13.85 -0.90 -6.62
C CYS A 154 14.17 -2.26 -5.98
N ILE A 155 13.81 -2.48 -4.72
CA ILE A 155 13.99 -3.78 -4.04
C ILE A 155 13.15 -4.85 -4.73
N ASP A 156 11.91 -4.55 -5.11
CA ASP A 156 11.05 -5.50 -5.80
C ASP A 156 11.64 -5.94 -7.14
N LEU A 157 12.22 -5.02 -7.90
CA LEU A 157 12.94 -5.32 -9.16
C LEU A 157 14.21 -6.15 -8.94
N VAL A 158 14.95 -5.94 -7.84
CA VAL A 158 16.10 -6.79 -7.50
C VAL A 158 15.64 -8.22 -7.21
N LEU A 159 14.52 -8.38 -6.50
CA LEU A 159 13.95 -9.69 -6.21
C LEU A 159 13.40 -10.39 -7.45
N GLU A 160 12.83 -9.63 -8.39
CA GLU A 160 12.47 -10.12 -9.74
C GLU A 160 13.71 -10.64 -10.48
N ASP A 161 14.79 -9.88 -10.47
CA ASP A 161 16.04 -10.27 -11.11
C ASP A 161 16.61 -11.56 -10.53
N PHE A 162 16.54 -11.75 -9.21
CA PHE A 162 16.92 -13.02 -8.58
C PHE A 162 16.03 -14.17 -9.03
N GLU A 163 14.70 -13.97 -9.09
CA GLU A 163 13.77 -14.99 -9.59
C GLU A 163 14.05 -15.36 -11.05
N LYS A 164 14.46 -14.40 -11.90
CA LYS A 164 14.72 -14.65 -13.33
C LYS A 164 16.10 -15.21 -13.61
N LYS A 165 17.12 -14.80 -12.85
CA LYS A 165 18.54 -15.08 -13.15
C LYS A 165 19.10 -16.27 -12.35
N ILE A 166 18.49 -16.62 -11.23
CA ILE A 166 18.93 -17.74 -10.37
C ILE A 166 17.90 -18.88 -10.49
N GLU A 167 18.28 -19.98 -11.12
CA GLU A 167 17.33 -21.06 -11.43
C GLU A 167 16.77 -21.72 -10.16
N GLU A 168 17.56 -21.82 -9.09
CA GLU A 168 17.10 -22.32 -7.80
C GLU A 168 15.98 -21.44 -7.21
N HIS A 169 16.10 -20.12 -7.34
CA HIS A 169 15.07 -19.18 -6.89
C HIS A 169 13.80 -19.36 -7.69
N LYS A 170 13.91 -19.39 -9.03
CA LYS A 170 12.80 -19.62 -9.95
C LYS A 170 12.02 -20.89 -9.61
N VAL A 171 12.70 -22.02 -9.51
CA VAL A 171 12.10 -23.33 -9.21
C VAL A 171 11.45 -23.32 -7.82
N THR A 172 12.10 -22.71 -6.83
CA THR A 172 11.58 -22.67 -5.45
C THR A 172 10.35 -21.78 -5.35
N ILE A 173 10.37 -20.60 -5.96
CA ILE A 173 9.22 -19.68 -6.02
C ILE A 173 8.06 -20.31 -6.75
N GLU A 174 8.29 -20.97 -7.89
CA GLU A 174 7.22 -21.65 -8.63
C GLU A 174 6.56 -22.76 -7.78
N LYS A 175 7.35 -23.56 -7.07
CA LYS A 175 6.84 -24.57 -6.13
C LYS A 175 6.04 -23.93 -4.99
N GLY A 176 6.54 -22.85 -4.40
CA GLY A 176 5.84 -22.09 -3.36
C GLY A 176 4.51 -21.51 -3.84
N ARG A 177 4.48 -20.96 -5.06
CA ARG A 177 3.26 -20.46 -5.71
C ARG A 177 2.24 -21.59 -5.94
N LYS A 178 2.68 -22.78 -6.35
CA LYS A 178 1.79 -23.96 -6.51
C LYS A 178 1.18 -24.39 -5.18
N ILE A 179 1.98 -24.49 -4.11
CA ILE A 179 1.52 -24.87 -2.78
C ILE A 179 0.51 -23.84 -2.25
N THR A 180 0.85 -22.56 -2.31
CA THR A 180 -0.02 -21.49 -1.83
C THR A 180 -1.32 -21.42 -2.63
N SER A 181 -1.27 -21.51 -3.96
CA SER A 181 -2.47 -21.56 -4.80
C SER A 181 -3.35 -22.75 -4.46
N PHE A 182 -2.77 -23.94 -4.24
CA PHE A 182 -3.51 -25.13 -3.83
C PHE A 182 -4.25 -24.92 -2.49
N ILE A 183 -3.57 -24.36 -1.49
CA ILE A 183 -4.18 -24.05 -0.19
C ILE A 183 -5.31 -23.03 -0.34
N TYR A 184 -5.08 -21.94 -1.07
CA TYR A 184 -6.08 -20.87 -1.23
C TYR A 184 -7.28 -21.24 -2.11
N ASN A 185 -7.15 -22.26 -2.97
CA ASN A 185 -8.25 -22.74 -3.80
C ASN A 185 -9.23 -23.64 -3.03
N MET A 186 -8.90 -24.07 -1.80
CA MET A 186 -9.75 -24.97 -1.01
C MET A 186 -10.07 -24.35 0.35
N SER A 187 -11.32 -23.93 0.55
CA SER A 187 -11.79 -23.29 1.79
C SER A 187 -11.46 -24.12 3.04
N ARG A 188 -11.58 -25.46 2.94
CA ARG A 188 -11.25 -26.40 4.03
C ARG A 188 -9.76 -26.34 4.41
N LEU A 189 -8.86 -26.22 3.43
CA LEU A 189 -7.41 -26.12 3.68
C LEU A 189 -7.03 -24.76 4.28
N ILE A 190 -7.73 -23.68 3.91
CA ILE A 190 -7.56 -22.37 4.55
C ILE A 190 -7.97 -22.44 6.02
N CYS A 191 -9.15 -23.01 6.32
CA CYS A 191 -9.61 -23.20 7.70
C CYS A 191 -8.62 -24.05 8.50
N LEU A 192 -8.18 -25.18 7.93
CA LEU A 192 -7.20 -26.05 8.55
C LEU A 192 -5.88 -25.30 8.81
N LEU A 193 -5.35 -24.59 7.82
CA LEU A 193 -4.16 -23.77 8.00
C LEU A 193 -4.34 -22.80 9.17
N LYS A 194 -5.44 -22.04 9.21
CA LYS A 194 -5.73 -21.09 10.30
C LYS A 194 -5.78 -21.75 11.68
N GLU A 195 -6.32 -22.96 11.80
CA GLU A 195 -6.32 -23.72 13.05
C GLU A 195 -4.90 -24.14 13.47
N PHE A 196 -4.11 -24.65 12.53
CA PHE A 196 -2.75 -25.11 12.80
C PHE A 196 -1.76 -23.98 13.08
N THR A 197 -1.97 -22.81 12.48
CA THR A 197 -1.05 -21.68 12.59
C THR A 197 -1.44 -20.64 13.64
N GLN A 198 -2.44 -20.94 14.48
CA GLN A 198 -3.01 -19.98 15.45
C GLN A 198 -3.46 -18.68 14.77
N ARG A 199 -4.19 -18.82 13.65
CA ARG A 199 -4.68 -17.74 12.79
C ARG A 199 -3.60 -16.92 12.08
N LYS A 200 -2.34 -17.37 12.04
CA LYS A 200 -1.33 -16.73 11.17
C LYS A 200 -1.62 -17.09 9.72
N GLU A 201 -1.92 -16.09 8.91
CA GLU A 201 -2.21 -16.27 7.49
C GLU A 201 -0.92 -16.28 6.66
N LEU A 202 -0.93 -17.05 5.57
CA LEU A 202 0.05 -16.83 4.50
C LEU A 202 -0.25 -15.47 3.86
N LEU A 203 0.79 -14.83 3.31
CA LEU A 203 0.55 -13.70 2.44
C LEU A 203 0.08 -14.26 1.10
N ARG A 204 -0.96 -13.66 0.52
CA ARG A 204 -1.42 -14.03 -0.81
C ARG A 204 -0.46 -13.41 -1.82
N PRO A 205 0.23 -14.19 -2.67
CA PRO A 205 1.06 -13.65 -3.73
C PRO A 205 0.23 -12.73 -4.63
N VAL A 206 0.61 -11.46 -4.73
CA VAL A 206 0.07 -10.52 -5.72
C VAL A 206 1.06 -10.48 -6.89
N ALA A 207 0.55 -10.54 -8.12
CA ALA A 207 1.38 -10.65 -9.33
C ALA A 207 2.40 -9.51 -9.50
N THR A 208 2.15 -8.34 -8.89
CA THR A 208 2.95 -7.12 -9.03
C THR A 208 3.89 -6.85 -7.85
N GLN A 209 4.10 -7.82 -6.93
CA GLN A 209 5.00 -7.65 -5.79
C GLN A 209 5.84 -8.91 -5.58
N PHE A 210 7.01 -8.97 -6.19
CA PHE A 210 7.97 -10.08 -6.07
C PHE A 210 8.39 -10.31 -4.62
N ALA A 211 8.50 -9.25 -3.82
CA ALA A 211 8.73 -9.32 -2.38
C ALA A 211 7.70 -10.22 -1.66
N ILE A 212 6.43 -10.21 -2.07
CA ILE A 212 5.42 -11.08 -1.47
C ILE A 212 5.75 -12.56 -1.72
N ALA A 213 6.29 -12.93 -2.88
CA ALA A 213 6.65 -14.32 -3.16
C ALA A 213 7.72 -14.84 -2.18
N TYR A 214 8.75 -14.02 -1.91
CA TYR A 214 9.79 -14.34 -0.94
C TYR A 214 9.26 -14.39 0.50
N LEU A 215 8.43 -13.42 0.91
CA LEU A 215 7.80 -13.44 2.23
C LEU A 215 6.91 -14.67 2.41
N THR A 216 6.17 -15.05 1.36
CA THR A 216 5.29 -16.23 1.36
C THR A 216 6.11 -17.51 1.53
N LEU A 217 7.25 -17.63 0.83
CA LEU A 217 8.18 -18.75 1.01
C LEU A 217 8.75 -18.79 2.43
N GLY A 218 9.15 -17.65 2.98
CA GLY A 218 9.60 -17.54 4.38
C GLY A 218 8.54 -18.05 5.36
N ARG A 219 7.28 -17.64 5.17
CA ARG A 219 6.15 -18.15 5.97
C ARG A 219 5.94 -19.66 5.79
N LEU A 220 5.96 -20.18 4.56
CA LEU A 220 5.87 -21.63 4.33
C LEU A 220 6.97 -22.40 5.06
N HIS A 221 8.19 -21.85 5.10
CA HIS A 221 9.31 -22.44 5.82
C HIS A 221 9.11 -22.41 7.35
N GLU A 222 8.70 -21.27 7.91
CA GLU A 222 8.38 -21.16 9.35
C GLU A 222 7.29 -22.16 9.76
N LEU A 223 6.23 -22.27 8.96
CA LEU A 223 5.10 -23.16 9.22
C LEU A 223 5.47 -24.65 9.08
N LYS A 224 6.47 -24.98 8.25
CA LYS A 224 7.03 -26.34 8.19
C LYS A 224 7.60 -26.77 9.55
N GLY A 225 8.19 -25.85 10.31
CA GLY A 225 8.73 -26.12 11.65
C GLY A 225 7.66 -26.41 12.72
N CYS A 226 6.44 -25.90 12.56
CA CYS A 226 5.31 -26.24 13.43
C CYS A 226 4.87 -27.71 13.26
N ASN A 227 5.14 -28.34 12.10
CA ASN A 227 4.84 -29.75 11.88
C ASN A 227 5.78 -30.70 12.65
N ALA A 228 7.03 -30.29 12.92
CA ALA A 228 8.00 -31.14 13.61
C ALA A 228 7.86 -31.14 15.15
N ARG A 229 7.29 -30.09 15.74
CA ARG A 229 7.15 -30.00 17.22
C ARG A 229 5.91 -30.71 17.77
N ARG A 230 4.94 -31.07 16.91
CA ARG A 230 3.73 -31.80 17.33
C ARG A 230 3.86 -33.33 17.18
N SER A 231 4.72 -33.83 16.29
CA SER A 231 4.98 -35.29 16.19
C SER A 231 5.86 -35.84 17.32
N GLY A 232 6.53 -34.97 18.09
CA GLY A 232 7.40 -35.36 19.21
C GLY A 232 6.74 -35.34 20.60
N ARG A 233 5.45 -35.01 20.71
CA ARG A 233 4.74 -34.94 22.02
C ARG A 233 3.67 -36.02 22.23
N SER A 234 3.55 -36.97 21.30
CA SER A 234 2.59 -38.09 21.41
C SER A 234 3.19 -39.39 21.92
N ASN A 235 4.44 -39.40 22.39
CA ASN A 235 5.06 -40.56 23.03
C ASN A 235 5.77 -40.12 24.32
N LEU A 236 5.02 -40.04 25.42
CA LEU A 236 5.51 -40.17 26.79
C LEU A 236 4.27 -40.51 27.63
N ASN A 237 4.00 -41.81 27.73
CA ASN A 237 3.29 -42.39 28.87
C ASN A 237 4.24 -42.38 30.08
#